data_AF-A0A2M8NHJ6-F1
#
_entry.id   AF-A0A2M8NHJ6-F1
#
_cell.length_a   1.000
_cell.length_b   1.000
_cell.length_c   1.000
_cell.angle_alpha   90.00
_cell.angle_beta   90.00
_cell.angle_gamma   90.00
#
_symmetry.space_group_name_H-M   'P 1'
#
loop_
_entity.id
_entity.type
_entity.pdbx_description
1 polymer ?
#
loop_
_entity_poly.entity_id
_entity_poly.type
_entity_poly.pdbx_seq_one_letter_code
_entity_poly.pdbx_strand_id
1 'polypeptide(L)'
;MIVSLTANTTLDQSLFISRFVPNRTIRASRSLFSLGGKPTDASWILGEIGVPSLALGCAAGATARKVEALLQRKGVSTDFIEVDGETRINTVIVVEDEGWQTTITTNTLEVQPHHRAALMARYAAALETATAVVLGGTLPRGLAPDFYVETISMATAKGIPVAFDAAEPNLSAGLSAKPDYIKP
;
A
#
# COMPACT_ATOMS: atom_id res chain seq x y z
N MET A 1 4.16 9.97 -15.79
CA MET A 1 3.30 8.92 -15.17
C MET A 1 3.54 8.96 -13.67
N ILE A 2 2.52 8.80 -12.83
CA ILE A 2 2.72 8.78 -11.36
C ILE A 2 3.13 7.37 -10.93
N VAL A 3 4.17 7.24 -10.12
CA VAL A 3 4.59 5.95 -9.55
C VAL A 3 4.14 5.87 -8.10
N SER A 4 3.42 4.82 -7.73
CA SER A 4 3.10 4.53 -6.32
C SER A 4 3.87 3.30 -5.86
N LEU A 5 4.53 3.35 -4.70
CA LEU A 5 5.24 2.19 -4.16
C LEU A 5 4.67 1.78 -2.80
N THR A 6 4.13 0.57 -2.72
CA THR A 6 3.55 -0.02 -1.51
C THR A 6 4.38 -1.22 -1.06
N ALA A 7 5.28 -1.02 -0.11
CA ALA A 7 6.16 -2.09 0.38
C ALA A 7 5.42 -3.24 1.09
N ASN A 8 4.24 -2.98 1.68
CA ASN A 8 3.41 -3.99 2.34
C ASN A 8 1.98 -3.97 1.78
N THR A 9 1.80 -4.53 0.59
CA THR A 9 0.50 -4.56 -0.10
C THR A 9 -0.56 -5.26 0.75
N THR A 10 -1.78 -4.75 0.70
CA THR A 10 -2.91 -5.28 1.47
C THR A 10 -4.22 -5.07 0.73
N LEU A 11 -5.19 -5.94 1.01
CA LEU A 11 -6.57 -5.77 0.61
C LEU A 11 -7.40 -5.54 1.86
N ASP A 12 -8.35 -4.61 1.82
CA ASP A 12 -9.24 -4.38 2.97
C ASP A 12 -10.58 -5.05 2.69
N GLN A 13 -11.05 -5.85 3.64
CA GLN A 13 -12.40 -6.41 3.66
C GLN A 13 -13.21 -5.71 4.73
N SER A 14 -14.13 -4.84 4.32
CA SER A 14 -15.08 -4.20 5.21
C SER A 14 -16.30 -5.08 5.42
N LEU A 15 -16.65 -5.32 6.68
CA LEU A 15 -17.85 -6.03 7.13
C LEU A 15 -18.74 -5.04 7.88
N PHE A 16 -19.96 -4.86 7.41
CA PHE A 16 -20.95 -3.97 8.02
C PHE A 16 -21.86 -4.78 8.91
N ILE A 17 -21.91 -4.45 10.19
CA ILE A 17 -22.73 -5.12 11.20
C ILE A 17 -23.51 -4.07 11.99
N SER A 18 -24.70 -4.41 12.47
CA SER A 18 -25.45 -3.50 13.35
C SER A 18 -24.73 -3.31 14.68
N ARG A 19 -24.29 -4.40 15.33
CA ARG A 19 -23.62 -4.40 16.64
C ARG A 19 -22.56 -5.49 16.74
N PHE A 20 -21.48 -5.19 17.46
CA PHE A 20 -20.45 -6.19 17.78
C PHE A 20 -20.77 -6.86 19.13
N VAL A 21 -21.15 -8.15 19.08
CA VAL A 21 -21.50 -8.92 20.28
C VAL A 21 -20.51 -10.07 20.47
N PRO A 22 -19.62 -10.01 21.48
CA PRO A 22 -18.69 -11.09 21.79
C PRO A 22 -19.40 -12.43 22.03
N ASN A 23 -18.72 -13.53 21.71
CA ASN A 23 -19.22 -14.90 21.89
C ASN A 23 -20.52 -15.23 21.14
N ARG A 24 -20.82 -14.50 20.05
CA ARG A 24 -21.99 -14.76 19.19
C ARG A 24 -21.57 -14.84 17.73
N THR A 25 -22.30 -15.63 16.95
CA THR A 25 -22.24 -15.53 15.49
C THR A 25 -22.88 -14.23 15.05
N ILE A 26 -22.06 -13.31 14.55
CA ILE A 26 -22.51 -12.05 13.97
C ILE A 26 -22.68 -12.24 12.46
N ARG A 27 -23.81 -11.79 11.91
CA ARG A 27 -24.06 -11.78 10.46
C ARG A 27 -23.90 -10.37 9.94
N ALA A 28 -22.98 -10.18 8.99
CA ALA A 28 -22.81 -8.90 8.31
C ALA A 28 -23.97 -8.64 7.33
N SER A 29 -24.46 -7.41 7.30
CA SER A 29 -25.45 -6.93 6.32
C SER A 29 -24.81 -6.80 4.94
N ARG A 30 -23.52 -6.44 4.90
CA ARG A 30 -22.75 -6.20 3.68
C ARG A 30 -21.28 -6.56 3.89
N SER A 31 -20.62 -6.99 2.81
CA SER A 31 -19.16 -7.10 2.74
C SER A 31 -18.65 -6.40 1.48
N LEU A 32 -17.57 -5.63 1.60
CA LEU A 32 -16.93 -4.92 0.49
C LEU A 32 -15.42 -5.15 0.54
N PHE A 33 -14.82 -5.30 -0.64
CA PHE A 33 -13.37 -5.28 -0.79
C PHE A 33 -12.93 -3.93 -1.34
N SER A 34 -11.97 -3.30 -0.68
CA SER A 34 -11.29 -2.08 -1.12
C SER A 34 -9.79 -2.32 -1.17
N LEU A 35 -9.07 -1.48 -1.91
CA LEU A 35 -7.62 -1.51 -1.84
C LEU A 35 -7.17 -0.92 -0.52
N GLY A 36 -6.16 -1.54 0.06
CA GLY A 36 -5.45 -0.99 1.19
C GLY A 36 -3.98 -0.81 0.86
N GLY A 37 -3.25 -0.18 1.79
CA GLY A 37 -1.89 0.28 1.54
C GLY A 37 -1.96 1.64 0.86
N LYS A 38 -1.54 2.68 1.58
CA LYS A 38 -1.79 4.08 1.21
C LYS A 38 -1.42 4.40 -0.25
N PRO A 39 -0.25 3.99 -0.78
CA PRO A 39 0.09 4.30 -2.18
C PRO A 39 -0.72 3.47 -3.19
N THR A 40 -1.07 2.22 -2.86
CA THR A 40 -1.93 1.38 -3.71
C THR A 40 -3.34 1.95 -3.80
N ASP A 41 -3.88 2.45 -2.69
CA ASP A 41 -5.18 3.14 -2.66
C ASP A 41 -5.13 4.45 -3.47
N ALA A 42 -4.05 5.23 -3.34
CA ALA A 42 -3.84 6.41 -4.20
C ALA A 42 -3.84 6.05 -5.69
N SER A 43 -3.18 4.94 -6.07
CA SER A 43 -3.19 4.44 -7.44
C SER A 43 -4.60 4.08 -7.93
N TRP A 44 -5.43 3.46 -7.10
CA TRP A 44 -6.83 3.21 -7.44
C TRP A 44 -7.60 4.50 -7.72
N ILE A 45 -7.43 5.53 -6.88
CA ILE A 45 -8.05 6.85 -7.08
C ILE A 45 -7.56 7.49 -8.38
N LEU A 46 -6.26 7.43 -8.67
CA LEU A 46 -5.68 7.94 -9.92
C LEU A 46 -6.31 7.27 -11.14
N GLY A 47 -6.52 5.96 -11.10
CA GLY A 47 -7.24 5.22 -12.14
C GLY A 47 -8.69 5.67 -12.28
N GLU A 48 -9.40 5.91 -11.18
CA GLU A 48 -10.78 6.42 -11.19
C GLU A 48 -10.91 7.75 -11.93
N ILE A 49 -9.93 8.64 -11.77
CA ILE A 49 -9.91 9.97 -12.41
C ILE A 49 -9.16 9.98 -13.76
N GLY A 50 -8.75 8.81 -14.27
CA GLY A 50 -8.10 8.68 -15.57
C GLY A 50 -6.66 9.18 -15.65
N VAL A 51 -5.96 9.30 -14.52
CA VAL A 51 -4.55 9.70 -14.48
C VAL A 51 -3.66 8.45 -14.59
N PRO A 52 -2.76 8.37 -15.59
CA PRO A 52 -1.88 7.22 -15.74
C PRO A 52 -0.92 7.05 -14.55
N SER A 53 -0.97 5.86 -13.94
CA SER A 53 -0.07 5.48 -12.85
C SER A 53 0.49 4.07 -12.99
N LEU A 54 1.62 3.84 -12.29
CA LEU A 54 2.25 2.53 -12.11
C LEU A 54 2.31 2.21 -10.62
N ALA A 55 1.66 1.12 -10.22
CA ALA A 55 1.72 0.58 -8.87
C ALA A 55 2.83 -0.48 -8.75
N LEU A 56 3.81 -0.19 -7.88
CA LEU A 56 4.92 -1.05 -7.50
C LEU A 56 4.80 -1.46 -6.03
N GLY A 57 5.53 -2.50 -5.63
CA GLY A 57 5.58 -2.92 -4.24
C GLY A 57 5.94 -4.38 -4.08
N CYS A 58 5.74 -4.89 -2.87
CA CYS A 58 5.80 -6.32 -2.58
C CYS A 58 4.38 -6.88 -2.43
N ALA A 59 4.11 -8.03 -3.05
CA ALA A 59 2.84 -8.72 -2.92
C ALA A 59 3.07 -10.24 -3.01
N ALA A 60 2.13 -11.06 -2.54
CA ALA A 60 2.23 -12.51 -2.62
C ALA A 60 0.86 -13.18 -2.68
N GLY A 61 0.79 -14.30 -3.40
CA GLY A 61 -0.33 -15.23 -3.33
C GLY A 61 -1.63 -14.78 -4.01
N ALA A 62 -2.74 -15.38 -3.59
CA ALA A 62 -4.05 -15.18 -4.23
C ALA A 62 -4.61 -13.79 -3.97
N THR A 63 -4.33 -13.22 -2.81
CA THR A 63 -4.79 -11.88 -2.44
C THR A 63 -4.10 -10.82 -3.31
N ALA A 64 -2.81 -10.99 -3.61
CA ALA A 64 -2.07 -10.12 -4.53
C ALA A 64 -2.72 -10.06 -5.92
N ARG A 65 -3.03 -11.22 -6.50
CA ARG A 65 -3.72 -11.30 -7.80
C ARG A 65 -5.05 -10.55 -7.82
N LYS A 66 -5.78 -10.57 -6.69
CA LYS A 66 -7.03 -9.80 -6.56
C LYS A 66 -6.80 -8.30 -6.50
N VAL A 67 -5.74 -7.84 -5.83
CA VAL A 67 -5.32 -6.43 -5.79
C VAL A 67 -4.93 -5.96 -7.20
N GLU A 68 -4.10 -6.73 -7.91
CA GLU A 68 -3.68 -6.40 -9.28
C GLU A 68 -4.88 -6.32 -10.23
N ALA A 69 -5.77 -7.31 -10.20
CA ALA A 69 -6.97 -7.31 -11.03
C ALA A 69 -7.90 -6.12 -10.71
N LEU A 70 -7.96 -5.67 -9.46
CA LEU A 70 -8.70 -4.46 -9.07
C LEU A 70 -8.06 -3.21 -9.70
N LEU A 71 -6.75 -3.02 -9.54
CA LEU A 71 -6.02 -1.89 -10.12
C LEU A 71 -6.12 -1.84 -11.64
N GLN A 72 -5.89 -2.96 -12.31
CA GLN A 72 -5.94 -3.06 -13.77
C GLN A 72 -7.33 -2.75 -14.33
N ARG A 73 -8.41 -3.13 -13.62
CA ARG A 73 -9.78 -2.73 -13.99
C ARG A 73 -10.01 -1.23 -13.95
N LYS A 74 -9.20 -0.47 -13.20
CA LYS A 74 -9.20 0.99 -13.16
C LYS A 74 -8.18 1.63 -14.11
N GLY A 75 -7.57 0.85 -15.00
CA GLY A 75 -6.57 1.34 -15.95
C GLY A 75 -5.20 1.61 -15.32
N VAL A 76 -4.93 1.11 -14.12
CA VAL A 76 -3.64 1.26 -13.44
C VAL A 76 -2.69 0.14 -13.86
N SER A 77 -1.48 0.50 -14.27
CA SER A 77 -0.40 -0.46 -14.52
C SER A 77 0.14 -1.00 -13.21
N THR A 78 0.51 -2.28 -13.17
CA THR A 78 1.01 -2.95 -11.95
C THR A 78 2.30 -3.71 -12.25
N ASP A 79 3.29 -3.61 -11.37
CA ASP A 79 4.56 -4.35 -11.50
C ASP A 79 5.12 -4.72 -10.10
N PHE A 80 4.34 -5.50 -9.34
CA PHE A 80 4.70 -5.95 -7.99
C PHE A 80 5.76 -7.05 -8.01
N ILE A 81 6.66 -7.03 -7.03
CA ILE A 81 7.60 -8.12 -6.75
C ILE A 81 6.84 -9.17 -5.94
N GLU A 82 6.83 -10.40 -6.43
CA GLU A 82 6.38 -11.55 -5.65
C GLU A 82 7.40 -11.84 -4.55
N VAL A 83 6.94 -11.91 -3.31
CA VAL A 83 7.76 -12.16 -2.11
C VAL A 83 7.23 -13.36 -1.31
N ASP A 84 7.92 -13.72 -0.23
CA ASP A 84 7.47 -14.80 0.64
C ASP A 84 6.22 -14.40 1.46
N GLY A 85 5.41 -15.40 1.80
CA GLY A 85 4.18 -15.22 2.59
C GLY A 85 2.94 -15.03 1.72
N GLU A 86 2.00 -14.20 2.18
CA GLU A 86 0.73 -13.91 1.49
C GLU A 86 0.39 -12.43 1.70
N THR A 87 -0.10 -11.74 0.67
CA THR A 87 -0.66 -10.39 0.83
C THR A 87 -1.81 -10.45 1.82
N ARG A 88 -1.73 -9.68 2.91
CA ARG A 88 -2.73 -9.72 3.98
C ARG A 88 -4.08 -9.18 3.52
N ILE A 89 -5.12 -9.66 4.20
CA ILE A 89 -6.44 -9.03 4.18
C ILE A 89 -6.65 -8.38 5.55
N ASN A 90 -6.85 -7.06 5.58
CA ASN A 90 -7.33 -6.40 6.80
C ASN A 90 -8.84 -6.62 6.90
N THR A 91 -9.33 -7.03 8.06
CA THR A 91 -10.77 -7.09 8.32
C THR A 91 -11.19 -5.82 9.02
N VAL A 92 -11.93 -4.96 8.33
CA VAL A 92 -12.51 -3.73 8.88
C VAL A 92 -13.94 -4.05 9.30
N ILE A 93 -14.22 -3.95 10.60
CA ILE A 93 -15.55 -4.16 11.15
C ILE A 93 -16.17 -2.79 11.38
N VAL A 94 -17.22 -2.47 10.63
CA VAL A 94 -17.97 -1.22 10.74
C VAL A 94 -19.25 -1.51 11.52
N VAL A 95 -19.41 -0.86 12.67
CA VAL A 95 -20.57 -1.04 13.56
C VAL A 95 -21.54 0.11 13.35
N GLU A 96 -22.56 -0.14 12.54
CA GLU A 96 -23.45 0.90 11.98
C GLU A 96 -24.28 1.61 13.07
N ASP A 97 -24.81 0.87 14.05
CA ASP A 97 -25.66 1.45 15.11
C ASP A 97 -24.86 2.35 16.07
N GLU A 98 -23.55 2.10 16.19
CA GLU A 98 -22.69 2.73 17.20
C GLU A 98 -21.69 3.74 16.57
N GLY A 99 -21.63 3.80 15.23
CA GLY A 99 -20.86 4.80 14.50
C GLY A 99 -19.34 4.67 14.62
N TRP A 100 -18.82 3.52 15.01
CA TRP A 100 -17.38 3.25 15.09
C TRP A 100 -16.96 2.08 14.22
N GLN A 101 -15.65 2.00 13.97
CA GLN A 101 -15.04 0.89 13.28
C GLN A 101 -13.80 0.40 14.01
N THR A 102 -13.44 -0.86 13.78
CA THR A 102 -12.16 -1.42 14.20
C THR A 102 -11.55 -2.24 13.08
N THR A 103 -10.22 -2.26 13.02
CA THR A 103 -9.49 -2.98 11.97
C THR A 103 -8.63 -4.06 12.61
N ILE A 104 -8.87 -5.30 12.20
CA ILE A 104 -8.01 -6.44 12.52
C ILE A 104 -7.02 -6.60 11.38
N THR A 105 -5.74 -6.54 11.70
CA THR A 105 -4.64 -6.57 10.73
C THR A 105 -3.56 -7.54 11.18
N THR A 106 -2.88 -8.15 10.21
CA THR A 106 -1.73 -9.04 10.43
C THR A 106 -0.53 -8.53 9.65
N ASN A 107 0.67 -9.05 9.88
CA ASN A 107 1.81 -8.78 9.00
C ASN A 107 2.35 -10.12 8.50
N THR A 108 2.17 -10.37 7.20
CA THR A 108 2.31 -11.71 6.62
C THR A 108 3.33 -11.79 5.49
N LEU A 109 3.70 -10.65 4.89
CA LEU A 109 4.74 -10.60 3.87
C LEU A 109 6.13 -10.65 4.52
N GLU A 110 7.03 -11.37 3.88
CA GLU A 110 8.43 -11.46 4.25
C GLU A 110 9.33 -11.15 3.05
N VAL A 111 10.15 -10.11 3.22
CA VAL A 111 11.01 -9.56 2.16
C VAL A 111 12.44 -9.95 2.44
N GLN A 112 12.98 -10.84 1.61
CA GLN A 112 14.39 -11.22 1.62
C GLN A 112 15.25 -10.16 0.93
N PRO A 113 16.59 -10.15 1.15
CA PRO A 113 17.47 -9.17 0.52
C PRO A 113 17.38 -9.12 -1.02
N HIS A 114 17.16 -10.26 -1.68
CA HIS A 114 17.01 -10.31 -3.12
C HIS A 114 15.67 -9.73 -3.61
N HIS A 115 14.59 -9.86 -2.82
CA HIS A 115 13.31 -9.18 -3.08
C HIS A 115 13.50 -7.65 -2.99
N ARG A 116 14.18 -7.15 -1.95
CA ARG A 116 14.51 -5.71 -1.82
C ARG A 116 15.31 -5.23 -3.03
N ALA A 117 16.38 -5.93 -3.40
CA ALA A 117 17.21 -5.55 -4.54
C ALA A 117 16.40 -5.47 -5.85
N ALA A 118 15.53 -6.45 -6.10
CA ALA A 118 14.67 -6.46 -7.28
C ALA A 118 13.63 -5.32 -7.27
N LEU A 119 13.03 -5.03 -6.11
CA LEU A 119 12.11 -3.89 -5.94
C LEU A 119 12.82 -2.56 -6.22
N MET A 120 14.01 -2.37 -5.66
CA MET A 120 14.80 -1.14 -5.87
C MET A 120 15.20 -0.97 -7.34
N ALA A 121 15.54 -2.06 -8.03
CA ALA A 121 15.84 -2.02 -9.46
C ALA A 121 14.61 -1.64 -10.30
N ARG A 122 13.43 -2.21 -10.02
CA ARG A 122 12.17 -1.84 -10.70
C ARG A 122 11.79 -0.40 -10.43
N TYR A 123 11.94 0.05 -9.18
CA TYR A 123 11.68 1.43 -8.80
C TYR A 123 12.63 2.39 -9.54
N ALA A 124 13.93 2.11 -9.58
CA ALA A 124 14.90 2.92 -10.33
C ALA A 124 14.52 3.04 -11.82
N ALA A 125 14.14 1.94 -12.47
CA ALA A 125 13.68 1.96 -13.86
C ALA A 125 12.39 2.78 -14.04
N ALA A 126 11.44 2.66 -13.12
CA ALA A 126 10.19 3.44 -13.16
C ALA A 126 10.43 4.94 -13.01
N LEU A 127 11.43 5.34 -12.22
CA LEU A 127 11.79 6.75 -12.04
C LEU A 127 12.26 7.43 -13.34
N GLU A 128 12.71 6.70 -14.36
CA GLU A 128 13.11 7.30 -15.65
C GLU A 128 11.96 7.98 -16.40
N THR A 129 10.70 7.62 -16.08
CA THR A 129 9.50 8.21 -16.72
C THR A 129 8.50 8.77 -15.70
N ALA A 130 8.87 8.76 -14.42
CA ALA A 130 8.02 9.22 -13.34
C ALA A 130 7.93 10.75 -13.35
N THR A 131 6.71 11.26 -13.21
CA THR A 131 6.44 12.70 -13.07
C THR A 131 6.19 13.09 -11.61
N ALA A 132 5.84 12.11 -10.77
CA ALA A 132 5.71 12.23 -9.32
C ALA A 132 5.74 10.82 -8.71
N VAL A 133 6.06 10.74 -7.42
CA VAL A 133 6.03 9.49 -6.64
C VAL A 133 5.10 9.62 -5.44
N VAL A 134 4.30 8.59 -5.17
CA VAL A 134 3.56 8.40 -3.92
C VAL A 134 4.19 7.24 -3.14
N LEU A 135 4.70 7.52 -1.95
CA LEU A 135 5.34 6.55 -1.06
C LEU A 135 4.62 6.50 0.28
N GLY A 136 4.65 5.34 0.94
CA GLY A 136 4.17 5.26 2.31
C GLY A 136 3.56 3.95 2.73
N GLY A 137 2.97 3.97 3.92
CA GLY A 137 2.41 2.80 4.59
C GLY A 137 3.38 2.08 5.53
N THR A 138 2.92 0.93 6.00
CA THR A 138 3.71 0.05 6.89
C THR A 138 4.72 -0.75 6.09
N LEU A 139 5.81 -1.17 6.72
CA LEU A 139 6.79 -2.06 6.11
C LEU A 139 6.49 -3.53 6.46
N PRO A 140 6.74 -4.49 5.55
CA PRO A 140 6.66 -5.91 5.84
C PRO A 140 7.87 -6.37 6.67
N ARG A 141 7.89 -7.65 7.09
CA ARG A 141 9.10 -8.21 7.70
C ARG A 141 10.25 -8.19 6.69
N GLY A 142 11.46 -7.90 7.15
CA GLY A 142 12.66 -7.85 6.31
C GLY A 142 12.97 -6.48 5.69
N LEU A 143 12.07 -5.49 5.82
CA LEU A 143 12.36 -4.09 5.52
C LEU A 143 12.38 -3.26 6.80
N ALA A 144 13.31 -2.30 6.86
CA ALA A 144 13.42 -1.35 7.96
C ALA A 144 13.19 0.08 7.45
N PRO A 145 13.01 1.07 8.34
CA PRO A 145 12.65 2.44 7.94
C PRO A 145 13.66 3.13 6.99
N ASP A 146 14.91 2.65 6.92
CA ASP A 146 15.92 3.09 5.94
C ASP A 146 15.45 2.92 4.48
N PHE A 147 14.55 1.98 4.23
CA PHE A 147 13.90 1.80 2.95
C PHE A 147 13.23 3.08 2.44
N TYR A 148 12.56 3.84 3.31
CA TYR A 148 11.94 5.09 2.91
C TYR A 148 12.96 6.19 2.68
N VAL A 149 14.04 6.22 3.47
CA VAL A 149 15.15 7.16 3.24
C VAL A 149 15.73 6.97 1.84
N GLU A 150 16.01 5.72 1.47
CA GLU A 150 16.60 5.36 0.18
C GLU A 150 15.65 5.68 -0.99
N THR A 151 14.39 5.23 -0.91
CA THR A 151 13.41 5.42 -1.99
C THR A 151 13.03 6.89 -2.22
N ILE A 152 12.91 7.69 -1.15
CA ILE A 152 12.68 9.14 -1.26
C ILE A 152 13.93 9.79 -1.88
N SER A 153 15.13 9.49 -1.37
CA SER A 153 16.38 10.09 -1.85
C SER A 153 16.63 9.84 -3.34
N MET A 154 16.29 8.65 -3.85
CA MET A 154 16.42 8.33 -5.27
C MET A 154 15.53 9.19 -6.17
N ALA A 155 14.29 9.46 -5.76
CA ALA A 155 13.37 10.30 -6.51
C ALA A 155 13.77 11.78 -6.44
N THR A 156 14.10 12.27 -5.25
CA THR A 156 14.51 13.67 -5.06
C THR A 156 15.83 14.00 -5.76
N ALA A 157 16.79 13.06 -5.81
CA ALA A 157 18.03 13.20 -6.58
C ALA A 157 17.79 13.37 -8.09
N LYS A 158 16.65 12.88 -8.61
CA LYS A 158 16.20 13.08 -10.00
C LYS A 158 15.28 14.30 -10.16
N GLY A 159 15.03 15.07 -9.11
CA GLY A 159 14.11 16.21 -9.12
C GLY A 159 12.64 15.81 -9.28
N ILE A 160 12.28 14.56 -8.95
CA ILE A 160 10.91 14.05 -9.05
C ILE A 160 10.20 14.33 -7.73
N PRO A 161 9.04 14.99 -7.73
CA PRO A 161 8.33 15.33 -6.50
C PRO A 161 7.78 14.08 -5.81
N VAL A 162 7.92 14.03 -4.48
CA VAL A 162 7.53 12.90 -3.63
C VAL A 162 6.43 13.31 -2.65
N ALA A 163 5.30 12.61 -2.70
CA ALA A 163 4.28 12.62 -1.66
C ALA A 163 4.47 11.41 -0.74
N PHE A 164 4.63 11.65 0.56
CA PHE A 164 4.92 10.62 1.57
C PHE A 164 3.87 10.58 2.69
N ASP A 165 3.29 9.40 2.93
CA ASP A 165 2.30 9.18 3.99
C ASP A 165 2.58 7.86 4.74
N ALA A 166 3.13 7.97 5.95
CA ALA A 166 3.37 6.84 6.83
C ALA A 166 3.11 7.21 8.29
N ALA A 167 2.91 6.19 9.12
CA ALA A 167 2.89 6.34 10.57
C ALA A 167 4.30 6.10 11.16
N GLU A 168 4.50 6.45 12.42
CA GLU A 168 5.74 6.12 13.12
C GLU A 168 5.97 4.60 13.23
N PRO A 169 7.23 4.12 13.20
CA PRO A 169 8.49 4.89 13.11
C PRO A 169 8.90 5.31 11.68
N ASN A 170 8.12 4.91 10.67
CA ASN A 170 8.46 5.13 9.27
C ASN A 170 8.39 6.61 8.86
N LEU A 171 7.47 7.37 9.47
CA LEU A 171 7.31 8.80 9.23
C LEU A 171 8.61 9.54 9.53
N SER A 172 9.14 9.41 10.76
CA SER A 172 10.38 10.08 11.16
C SER A 172 11.57 9.72 10.25
N ALA A 173 11.69 8.45 9.84
CA ALA A 173 12.76 8.04 8.93
C ALA A 173 12.60 8.71 7.55
N GLY A 174 11.42 8.64 6.94
CA GLY A 174 11.18 9.24 5.63
C GLY A 174 11.36 10.76 5.61
N LEU A 175 10.99 11.46 6.69
CA LEU A 175 11.20 12.91 6.82
C LEU A 175 12.67 13.32 6.74
N SER A 176 13.61 12.46 7.17
CA SER A 176 15.05 12.73 7.06
C SER A 176 15.53 12.86 5.60
N ALA A 177 14.80 12.25 4.65
CA ALA A 177 15.06 12.33 3.21
C ALA A 177 14.32 13.49 2.50
N LYS A 178 13.58 14.34 3.25
CA LYS A 178 12.95 15.58 2.77
C LYS A 178 12.00 15.38 1.56
N PRO A 179 10.93 14.59 1.69
CA PRO A 179 9.88 14.53 0.66
C PRO A 179 9.20 15.90 0.48
N ASP A 180 8.70 16.17 -0.72
CA ASP A 180 8.07 17.46 -1.08
C ASP A 180 6.72 17.67 -0.38
N TYR A 181 5.94 16.60 -0.21
CA TYR A 181 4.62 16.63 0.43
C TYR A 181 4.50 15.53 1.48
N ILE A 182 3.86 15.88 2.60
CA ILE A 182 3.56 14.93 3.68
C ILE A 182 2.11 15.04 4.10
N LYS A 183 1.53 13.91 4.52
CA LYS A 183 0.23 13.87 5.21
C LYS A 183 0.37 13.03 6.48
N PRO A 184 0.82 13.60 7.61
CA PRO A 184 0.87 12.87 8.88
C PRO A 184 -0.53 12.36 9.30
#